data_AF-J3CH27-F1
#
_entry.id   AF-J3CH27-F1
#
_cell.length_a   1.000
_cell.length_b   1.000
_cell.length_c   1.000
_cell.angle_alpha   90.00
_cell.angle_beta   90.00
_cell.angle_gamma   90.00
#
_symmetry.space_group_name_H-M   'P 1'
#
loop_
_entity.id
_entity.type
_entity.pdbx_description
1 polymer ?
#
loop_
_entity_poly.entity_id
_entity_poly.type
_entity_poly.pdbx_seq_one_letter_code
_entity_poly.pdbx_strand_id
1 'polypeptide(L)'
;MIQEKLKDLRKQKGISQEKMAKILGTDTSNYSRKERGEVKIFDDEWEKLAKTLEVPLEDIKGDETKFSFQYENSTLHDQSGSNIHYYNVPDFFLEIQKKYIEKLEKENTKLLDEIAALKSQK
;
A
#
# COMPACT_ATOMS: atom_id res chain seq x y z
N MET A 1 -8.05 -5.18 -3.34
CA MET A 1 -8.77 -3.89 -3.50
C MET A 1 -9.12 -3.33 -2.12
N ILE A 2 -9.15 -2.01 -1.91
CA ILE A 2 -9.35 -1.38 -0.57
C ILE A 2 -10.55 -1.95 0.18
N GLN A 3 -11.64 -2.23 -0.52
CA GLN A 3 -12.89 -2.75 0.02
C GLN A 3 -12.76 -4.22 0.49
N GLU A 4 -11.94 -5.03 -0.18
CA GLU A 4 -11.62 -6.39 0.29
C GLU A 4 -10.79 -6.35 1.57
N LYS A 5 -9.82 -5.42 1.65
CA LYS A 5 -9.03 -5.20 2.87
C LYS A 5 -9.91 -4.81 4.06
N LEU A 6 -10.88 -3.91 3.84
CA LEU A 6 -11.87 -3.54 4.86
C LEU A 6 -12.67 -4.76 5.35
N LYS A 7 -13.14 -5.60 4.42
CA LYS A 7 -13.90 -6.82 4.73
C LYS A 7 -13.07 -7.82 5.54
N ASP A 8 -11.80 -7.99 5.20
CA ASP A 8 -10.91 -8.92 5.90
C ASP A 8 -10.55 -8.41 7.30
N LEU A 9 -10.26 -7.11 7.45
CA LEU A 9 -10.05 -6.48 8.76
C LEU A 9 -11.28 -6.62 9.66
N ARG A 10 -12.48 -6.41 9.12
CA ARG A 10 -13.72 -6.60 9.87
C ARG A 10 -13.84 -8.04 10.39
N LYS A 11 -13.56 -9.03 9.54
CA LYS A 11 -13.61 -10.45 9.92
C LYS A 11 -12.56 -10.80 10.97
N GLN A 12 -11.33 -10.29 10.84
CA GLN A 12 -10.27 -10.48 11.83
C GLN A 12 -10.66 -9.93 13.20
N LYS A 13 -11.36 -8.79 13.23
CA LYS A 13 -11.89 -8.18 14.47
C LYS A 13 -13.19 -8.83 14.97
N GLY A 14 -13.72 -9.84 14.27
CA GLY A 14 -14.94 -10.55 14.66
C GLY A 14 -16.21 -9.70 14.61
N ILE A 15 -16.22 -8.61 13.84
CA ILE A 15 -17.36 -7.68 13.80
C ILE A 15 -18.33 -8.09 12.69
N SER A 16 -19.63 -8.14 12.99
CA SER A 16 -20.65 -8.44 11.97
C SER A 16 -20.94 -7.24 11.07
N GLN A 17 -21.42 -7.50 9.85
CA GLN A 17 -21.86 -6.44 8.93
C GLN A 17 -23.01 -5.61 9.54
N GLU A 18 -23.90 -6.23 10.32
CA GLU A 18 -24.99 -5.54 11.01
C GLU A 18 -24.46 -4.54 12.06
N LYS A 19 -23.42 -4.92 12.81
CA LYS A 19 -22.81 -4.05 13.80
C LYS A 19 -22.14 -2.85 13.13
N MET A 20 -21.45 -3.06 12.01
CA MET A 20 -20.85 -1.98 11.23
C MET A 20 -21.91 -1.05 10.63
N ALA A 21 -23.00 -1.61 10.13
CA ALA A 21 -24.13 -0.85 9.59
C ALA A 21 -24.77 0.05 10.65
N LYS A 22 -24.99 -0.48 11.87
CA LYS A 22 -25.48 0.30 13.02
C LYS A 22 -24.58 1.48 13.36
N ILE A 23 -23.26 1.29 13.33
CA ILE A 23 -22.29 2.35 13.64
C ILE A 23 -22.29 3.44 12.56
N LEU A 24 -22.48 3.07 11.30
CA LEU A 24 -22.62 4.01 10.19
C LEU A 24 -24.02 4.63 10.07
N GLY A 25 -24.99 4.20 10.89
CA GLY A 25 -26.37 4.65 10.77
C GLY A 25 -27.04 4.22 9.46
N THR A 26 -26.64 3.07 8.92
CA THR A 26 -27.14 2.54 7.65
C THR A 26 -27.65 1.11 7.80
N ASP A 27 -28.21 0.54 6.74
CA ASP A 27 -28.68 -0.85 6.73
C ASP A 27 -27.57 -1.83 6.32
N THR A 28 -27.72 -3.09 6.72
CA THR A 28 -26.75 -4.17 6.48
C THR A 28 -26.49 -4.39 5.00
N SER A 29 -27.50 -4.21 4.14
CA SER A 29 -27.35 -4.38 2.68
C SER A 29 -26.50 -3.26 2.10
N ASN A 30 -26.74 -2.01 2.49
CA ASN A 30 -25.92 -0.88 2.05
C ASN A 30 -24.46 -1.01 2.51
N TYR A 31 -24.24 -1.43 3.75
CA TYR A 31 -22.88 -1.74 4.22
C TYR A 31 -22.23 -2.87 3.42
N SER A 32 -22.98 -3.94 3.13
CA SER A 32 -22.44 -5.04 2.31
C SER A 32 -22.10 -4.60 0.89
N ARG A 33 -22.82 -3.64 0.30
CA ARG A 33 -22.50 -3.06 -1.02
C ARG A 33 -21.22 -2.22 -0.97
N LYS A 34 -21.01 -1.49 0.13
CA LYS A 34 -19.77 -0.75 0.41
C LYS A 34 -18.55 -1.67 0.51
N GLU A 35 -18.66 -2.80 1.20
CA GLU A 35 -17.60 -3.83 1.27
C GLU A 35 -17.31 -4.50 -0.09
N ARG A 36 -18.26 -4.45 -1.04
CA ARG A 36 -18.05 -4.95 -2.42
C ARG A 36 -17.60 -3.87 -3.41
N GLY A 37 -17.50 -2.60 -2.97
CA GLY A 37 -17.15 -1.48 -3.83
C GLY A 37 -18.26 -1.02 -4.78
N GLU A 38 -19.49 -1.52 -4.62
CA GLU A 38 -20.65 -1.11 -5.41
C GLU A 38 -21.20 0.26 -5.00
N VAL A 39 -20.88 0.70 -3.77
CA VAL A 39 -21.29 1.98 -3.20
C VAL A 39 -20.06 2.66 -2.63
N LYS A 40 -19.91 3.95 -2.94
CA LYS A 40 -18.82 4.78 -2.42
C LYS A 40 -18.96 4.93 -0.90
N ILE A 41 -17.85 4.82 -0.20
CA ILE A 41 -17.73 5.14 1.23
C ILE A 41 -17.21 6.58 1.32
N PHE A 42 -17.93 7.43 2.06
CA PHE A 42 -17.53 8.83 2.26
C PHE A 42 -16.45 8.93 3.34
N ASP A 43 -15.70 10.04 3.36
CA ASP A 43 -14.56 10.19 4.27
C ASP A 43 -14.97 10.17 5.76
N ASP A 44 -16.15 10.69 6.10
CA ASP A 44 -16.72 10.61 7.46
C ASP A 44 -17.08 9.17 7.86
N GLU A 45 -17.49 8.36 6.89
CA GLU A 45 -17.78 6.94 7.10
C GLU A 45 -16.50 6.15 7.27
N TRP A 46 -15.45 6.51 6.53
CA TRP A 46 -14.11 5.94 6.73
C TRP A 46 -13.61 6.19 8.15
N GLU A 47 -13.71 7.42 8.66
CA GLU A 47 -13.31 7.77 10.03
C GLU A 47 -14.02 6.90 11.08
N LYS A 48 -15.34 6.72 10.94
CA LYS A 48 -16.14 5.85 11.82
C LYS A 48 -15.69 4.39 11.75
N LEU A 49 -15.38 3.90 10.55
CA LEU A 49 -14.91 2.53 10.33
C LEU A 49 -13.53 2.31 10.97
N ALA A 50 -12.59 3.23 10.75
CA ALA A 50 -11.25 3.18 11.35
C ALA A 50 -11.30 3.16 12.88
N LYS A 51 -12.10 4.07 13.46
CA LYS A 51 -12.32 4.11 14.91
C LYS A 51 -12.89 2.81 15.46
N THR A 52 -13.81 2.19 14.72
CA THR A 52 -14.46 0.93 15.12
C THR A 52 -13.52 -0.27 15.04
N LEU A 53 -12.68 -0.29 14.01
CA LEU A 53 -11.72 -1.37 13.78
C LEU A 53 -10.46 -1.20 14.65
N GLU A 54 -10.29 -0.02 15.27
CA GLU A 54 -9.08 0.39 16.01
C GLU A 54 -7.84 0.29 15.13
N VAL A 55 -7.96 0.76 13.89
CA VAL A 55 -6.93 0.72 12.88
C VAL A 55 -6.82 2.12 12.26
N PRO A 56 -5.60 2.65 12.01
CA PRO A 56 -5.41 3.89 11.28
C PRO A 56 -6.13 3.90 9.93
N LEU A 57 -6.65 5.05 9.51
CA LEU A 57 -7.35 5.17 8.22
C LEU A 57 -6.45 4.80 7.05
N GLU A 58 -5.17 5.14 7.18
CA GLU A 58 -4.08 4.89 6.25
C GLU A 58 -3.88 3.38 6.05
N ASP A 59 -4.01 2.61 7.13
CA ASP A 59 -3.90 1.15 7.10
C ASP A 59 -5.11 0.49 6.43
N ILE A 60 -6.28 1.12 6.41
CA ILE A 60 -7.47 0.58 5.74
C ILE A 60 -7.51 0.99 4.27
N LYS A 61 -7.27 2.28 4.01
CA LYS A 61 -7.33 2.87 2.67
C LYS A 61 -6.11 2.56 1.83
N GLY A 62 -4.99 2.18 2.44
CA GLY A 62 -3.77 1.68 1.79
C GLY A 62 -3.36 2.50 0.57
N ASP A 63 -2.61 3.58 0.78
CA ASP A 63 -1.94 4.39 -0.25
C ASP A 63 -2.61 4.42 -1.64
N GLU A 64 -3.79 5.03 -1.69
CA GLU A 64 -3.97 6.12 -2.65
C GLU A 64 -3.54 7.40 -1.96
N THR A 65 -2.23 7.53 -1.79
CA THR A 65 -1.49 8.63 -1.20
C THR A 65 -1.80 9.91 -1.99
N LYS A 66 -2.91 10.59 -1.68
CA LYS A 66 -3.02 12.06 -1.86
C LYS A 66 -2.09 12.73 -0.84
N PHE A 67 -0.79 12.45 -0.93
CA PHE A 67 0.22 13.16 -0.15
C PHE A 67 0.70 14.33 -0.99
N SER A 68 -0.04 15.43 -0.90
CA SER A 68 0.47 16.74 -1.28
C SER A 68 1.47 17.20 -0.21
N PHE A 69 2.71 16.71 -0.27
CA PHE A 69 3.82 17.40 0.37
C PHE A 69 4.27 18.52 -0.57
N GLN A 70 3.88 19.75 -0.25
CA GLN A 70 4.51 20.93 -0.83
C GLN A 70 5.93 20.99 -0.28
N TYR A 71 6.90 20.55 -1.09
CA TYR A 71 8.30 20.84 -0.80
C TYR A 71 8.59 22.24 -1.35
N GLU A 72 8.74 23.22 -0.47
CA GLU A 72 9.35 24.48 -0.85
C GLU A 72 10.82 24.22 -1.18
N ASN A 73 11.10 24.10 -2.47
CA ASN A 73 12.36 24.59 -3.04
C ASN A 73 12.11 24.94 -4.50
N SER A 74 11.92 26.24 -4.72
CA SER A 74 12.05 26.88 -6.03
C SER A 74 13.30 26.38 -6.73
N THR A 75 13.13 25.87 -7.95
CA THR A 75 13.93 26.28 -9.12
C THR A 75 13.39 25.62 -10.40
N LEU A 76 13.05 26.48 -11.37
CA LEU A 76 12.89 26.22 -12.81
C LEU A 76 11.49 25.81 -13.33
N HIS A 77 10.74 26.87 -13.66
CA HIS A 77 10.04 27.13 -14.92
C HIS A 77 10.25 26.10 -16.06
N ASP A 78 9.17 25.40 -16.46
CA ASP A 78 8.59 25.57 -17.80
C ASP A 78 7.15 25.00 -17.84
N GLN A 79 6.26 25.71 -18.52
CA GLN A 79 4.87 25.35 -18.73
C GLN A 79 4.76 24.42 -19.94
N SER A 80 4.51 23.13 -19.74
CA SER A 80 3.82 22.32 -20.74
C SER A 80 3.29 21.01 -20.16
N GLY A 81 2.06 20.69 -20.53
CA GLY A 81 1.26 19.62 -19.99
C GLY A 81 1.93 18.25 -20.07
N SER A 82 2.10 17.62 -18.92
CA SER A 82 1.84 16.22 -18.67
C SER A 82 2.03 16.01 -17.17
N ASN A 83 1.01 15.52 -16.46
CA ASN A 83 1.16 15.03 -15.10
C ASN A 83 1.99 13.73 -15.16
N ILE A 84 3.29 13.85 -15.37
CA ILE A 84 4.21 12.74 -15.14
C ILE A 84 4.36 12.64 -13.63
N HIS A 85 3.50 11.82 -13.04
CA HIS A 85 3.58 11.43 -11.64
C HIS A 85 4.84 10.58 -11.43
N TYR A 86 5.97 11.24 -11.18
CA TYR A 86 7.14 10.59 -10.61
C TYR A 86 6.82 10.26 -9.15
N TYR A 87 6.46 9.00 -8.89
CA TYR A 87 6.42 8.48 -7.53
C TYR A 87 7.83 8.56 -6.94
N ASN A 88 8.04 9.49 -6.01
CA ASN A 88 9.31 9.61 -5.32
C ASN A 88 9.40 8.43 -4.34
N VAL A 89 10.17 7.41 -4.71
CA VAL A 89 10.41 6.23 -3.88
C VAL A 89 11.22 6.67 -2.67
N PRO A 90 10.76 6.44 -1.42
CA PRO A 90 11.52 6.81 -0.24
C PRO A 90 12.93 6.22 -0.26
N ASP A 91 13.95 7.03 0.06
CA ASP A 91 15.37 6.64 -0.04
C ASP A 91 15.69 5.34 0.71
N PHE A 92 15.03 5.10 1.84
CA PHE A 92 15.17 3.86 2.62
C PHE A 92 14.81 2.60 1.81
N PHE A 93 13.79 2.69 0.95
CA PHE A 93 13.42 1.57 0.08
C PHE A 93 14.49 1.32 -0.99
N LEU A 94 15.05 2.38 -1.57
CA LEU A 94 16.17 2.26 -2.52
C LEU A 94 17.41 1.67 -1.86
N GLU A 95 17.69 2.05 -0.62
CA GLU A 95 18.82 1.51 0.17
C GLU A 95 18.65 0.02 0.45
N ILE A 96 17.46 -0.42 0.87
CA ILE A 96 17.13 -1.83 1.05
C ILE A 96 17.33 -2.60 -0.26
N GLN A 97 16.81 -2.06 -1.36
CA GLN A 97 16.90 -2.71 -2.67
C GLN A 97 18.36 -2.85 -3.13
N LYS A 98 19.18 -1.80 -2.98
CA LYS A 98 20.62 -1.85 -3.29
C LYS A 98 21.33 -2.93 -2.49
N LYS A 99 21.11 -2.98 -1.17
CA LYS A 99 21.72 -3.98 -0.29
C LYS A 99 21.33 -5.41 -0.69
N TYR A 100 20.10 -5.62 -1.14
CA TYR A 100 19.64 -6.92 -1.60
C TYR A 100 20.30 -7.32 -2.93
N ILE A 101 20.43 -6.38 -3.87
CA ILE A 101 21.12 -6.60 -5.16
C ILE A 101 22.58 -6.98 -4.91
N GLU A 102 23.31 -6.22 -4.08
CA GLU A 102 24.70 -6.50 -3.74
C GLU A 102 24.88 -7.91 -3.13
N LYS A 103 23.93 -8.33 -2.28
CA LYS A 103 23.95 -9.68 -1.70
C LYS A 103 23.81 -10.74 -2.80
N LEU A 104 22.85 -10.59 -3.70
CA LEU A 104 22.61 -11.53 -4.80
C LEU A 104 23.79 -11.60 -5.78
N GLU A 105 24.39 -10.46 -6.13
CA GLU A 105 25.57 -10.42 -6.99
C GLU A 105 26.75 -11.16 -6.37
N LYS A 106 26.98 -10.98 -5.06
CA LYS A 106 28.02 -11.68 -4.32
C LYS A 106 27.78 -13.19 -4.29
N GLU A 107 26.54 -13.63 -4.11
CA GLU A 107 26.19 -15.06 -4.13
C GLU A 107 26.39 -15.66 -5.53
N ASN A 108 25.96 -14.97 -6.58
CA ASN A 108 26.18 -15.39 -7.96
C ASN A 108 27.67 -15.52 -8.31
N THR A 109 28.49 -14.57 -7.85
CA THR A 109 29.93 -14.59 -8.12
C THR A 109 30.58 -15.84 -7.50
N LYS A 110 30.23 -16.17 -6.25
CA LYS A 110 30.71 -17.37 -5.57
C LYS A 110 30.30 -18.66 -6.27
N LEU A 111 29.04 -18.74 -6.72
CA LEU A 111 28.53 -19.91 -7.44
C LEU A 111 29.23 -20.08 -8.79
N LEU A 112 29.53 -18.98 -9.49
CA LEU A 112 30.27 -19.02 -10.75
C LEU A 112 31.72 -19.50 -10.54
N ASP A 113 32.39 -19.04 -9.50
CA ASP A 113 33.74 -19.49 -9.13
C ASP A 113 33.77 -20.99 -8.80
N GLU A 114 32.77 -21.46 -8.04
CA GLU A 114 32.62 -22.89 -7.70
C GLU A 114 32.40 -23.74 -8.96
N ILE A 115 31.52 -23.31 -9.87
CA ILE A 115 31.30 -23.99 -11.15
C ILE A 115 32.58 -24.02 -11.99
N ALA A 116 33.34 -22.92 -12.04
CA ALA A 116 34.60 -22.86 -12.76
C ALA A 116 35.65 -23.83 -12.19
N ALA A 117 35.75 -23.90 -10.86
CA ALA A 117 36.65 -24.84 -10.16
C ALA A 117 36.24 -26.31 -10.38
N LEU A 118 34.95 -26.62 -10.38
CA LEU A 118 34.46 -27.97 -10.65
C LEU A 118 34.64 -28.37 -12.13
N LYS A 119 34.53 -27.41 -13.05
CA LYS A 119 34.78 -27.66 -14.49
C LYS A 119 36.25 -27.85 -14.82
N SER A 120 37.18 -27.22 -14.09
CA SER A 120 38.62 -27.40 -14.30
C SER A 120 39.18 -28.69 -13.71
N GLN A 121 38.42 -29.37 -12.84
CA GLN A 121 38.74 -30.69 -12.28
C GLN A 121 38.32 -31.87 -13.18
N LYS A 122 37.72 -31.59 -14.35
CA LYS A 122 37.23 -32.60 -15.29
C LYS A 122 37.97 -32.51 -16.62
#